data_AF-A0A5D3BW23-F1
#
_entry.id   AF-A0A5D3BW23-F1
#
_cell.length_a   1.000
_cell.length_b   1.000
_cell.length_c   1.000
_cell.angle_alpha   90.00
_cell.angle_beta   90.00
_cell.angle_gamma   90.00
#
_symmetry.space_group_name_H-M   'P 1'
#
loop_
_entity.id
_entity.type
_entity.pdbx_description
1 polymer ?
#
loop_
_entity_poly.entity_id
_entity_poly.type
_entity_poly.pdbx_seq_one_letter_code
_entity_poly.pdbx_strand_id
1 'polypeptide(L)'
;MENTSTNNSSPLQQLEQLPNHKGSLRSTIYDRDTLKSLVNFVNDNNIHLICDEIYSATVFKSPSFTSIAEIIEEMDHCKKELIHILSSLSKDMGLPGFRVGILYSYNDTVVSIARKMSSFGLVSSQTQHLLAAMLSDEEFVDNFLVENSKRLAKRHARFTEELEKMGITCLNSNAGLFVWMDLRKLLKDQSFESEMELWRVIINEVKLNVSPGSSFHVTEPGWFRVCFANMDDNTVGVALDRIHSFVGKIDKKENSTIPMPPKKKHRENKLRLSFSFSGRRYEEGNVLKSPHMMSPHSPLVRAKT
;
A
#
# COMPACT_ATOMS: atom_id res chain seq x y z
N MET A 1 7.02 41.28 -25.85
CA MET A 1 6.45 39.92 -25.95
C MET A 1 7.53 38.96 -25.53
N GLU A 2 7.53 38.55 -24.28
CA GLU A 2 8.32 37.42 -23.79
C GLU A 2 7.55 36.85 -22.59
N ASN A 3 6.92 35.70 -22.83
CA ASN A 3 6.17 34.94 -21.83
C ASN A 3 7.17 34.10 -21.03
N THR A 4 7.41 34.47 -19.77
CA THR A 4 8.03 33.58 -18.78
C THR A 4 6.92 32.92 -17.98
N SER A 5 6.57 31.69 -18.36
CA SER A 5 5.69 30.82 -17.58
C SER A 5 6.46 30.27 -16.38
N THR A 6 6.25 30.85 -15.20
CA THR A 6 6.72 30.28 -13.94
C THR A 6 5.85 29.09 -13.57
N ASN A 7 6.47 27.91 -13.54
CA ASN A 7 5.88 26.65 -13.14
C ASN A 7 5.64 26.69 -11.62
N ASN A 8 4.44 27.11 -11.20
CA ASN A 8 3.98 27.01 -9.82
C ASN A 8 3.49 25.58 -9.56
N SER A 9 4.39 24.65 -9.28
CA SER A 9 4.03 23.42 -8.57
C SER A 9 4.01 23.72 -7.07
N SER A 10 2.89 23.42 -6.41
CA SER A 10 2.69 23.67 -4.99
C SER A 10 3.72 22.89 -4.13
N PRO A 11 4.20 23.43 -2.99
CA PRO A 11 5.15 22.76 -2.10
C PRO A 11 4.69 21.36 -1.62
N LEU A 12 3.37 21.11 -1.60
CA LEU A 12 2.79 19.81 -1.26
C LEU A 12 3.19 18.69 -2.24
N GLN A 13 3.46 19.00 -3.50
CA GLN A 13 3.95 18.02 -4.49
C GLN A 13 5.43 17.70 -4.34
N GLN A 14 6.22 18.56 -3.68
CA GLN A 14 7.67 18.34 -3.56
C GLN A 14 8.03 17.37 -2.43
N LEU A 15 7.24 17.32 -1.35
CA LEU A 15 7.41 16.31 -0.30
C LEU A 15 7.02 14.90 -0.75
N GLU A 16 6.12 14.78 -1.74
CA GLU A 16 5.73 13.51 -2.35
C GLU A 16 6.81 12.91 -3.27
N GLN A 17 7.84 13.69 -3.62
CA GLN A 17 8.88 13.37 -4.61
C GLN A 17 10.24 12.97 -4.02
N LEU A 18 10.41 12.86 -2.70
CA LEU A 18 11.68 12.36 -2.15
C LEU A 18 11.85 10.85 -2.44
N PRO A 19 12.85 10.45 -3.24
CA PRO A 19 12.94 9.11 -3.83
C PRO A 19 13.21 7.97 -2.82
N ASN A 20 13.44 8.29 -1.54
CA ASN A 20 13.78 7.31 -0.49
C ASN A 20 12.88 7.35 0.77
N HIS A 21 11.92 8.28 0.90
CA HIS A 21 11.19 8.52 2.16
C HIS A 21 9.69 8.16 2.08
N LYS A 22 9.38 6.89 1.81
CA LYS A 22 7.99 6.38 1.84
C LYS A 22 7.83 5.24 2.85
N GLY A 23 8.05 5.51 4.14
CA GLY A 23 7.97 4.55 5.24
C GLY A 23 6.60 3.85 5.35
N SER A 24 5.50 4.60 5.17
CA SER A 24 4.14 4.02 5.14
C SER A 24 3.94 3.04 3.97
N LEU A 25 4.62 3.29 2.84
CA LEU A 25 4.60 2.34 1.74
C LEU A 25 5.42 1.11 2.06
N ARG A 26 6.61 1.22 2.67
CA ARG A 26 7.57 0.10 2.84
C ARG A 26 7.29 -0.84 4.02
N SER A 27 6.25 -0.61 4.83
CA SER A 27 6.02 -1.33 6.10
C SER A 27 7.22 -1.22 7.07
N THR A 28 7.98 -0.12 7.00
CA THR A 28 9.17 0.11 7.83
C THR A 28 8.95 1.37 8.65
N ILE A 29 9.20 1.24 9.96
CA ILE A 29 9.15 2.36 10.90
C ILE A 29 10.34 3.29 10.64
N TYR A 30 10.11 4.60 10.71
CA TYR A 30 11.20 5.58 10.67
C TYR A 30 12.03 5.53 11.94
N ASP A 31 13.35 5.55 11.79
CA ASP A 31 14.25 5.72 12.92
C ASP A 31 14.13 7.13 13.52
N ARG A 32 14.54 7.24 14.79
CA ARG A 32 14.43 8.48 15.56
C ARG A 32 15.24 9.62 14.94
N ASP A 33 16.41 9.34 14.39
CA ASP A 33 17.29 10.36 13.81
C ASP A 33 16.73 10.91 12.50
N THR A 34 16.10 10.05 11.69
CA THR A 34 15.33 10.47 10.51
C THR A 34 14.16 11.37 10.89
N LEU A 35 13.39 11.03 11.93
CA LEU A 35 12.28 11.87 12.39
C LEU A 35 12.78 13.24 12.89
N LYS A 36 13.87 13.27 13.66
CA LYS A 36 14.52 14.53 14.10
C LYS A 36 14.99 15.38 12.92
N SER A 37 15.58 14.75 11.92
CA SER A 37 16.03 15.41 10.69
C SER A 37 14.86 16.02 9.91
N LEU A 38 13.72 15.31 9.83
CA LEU A 38 12.49 15.82 9.21
C LEU A 38 11.94 17.03 9.97
N VAL A 39 11.88 16.98 11.31
CA VAL A 39 11.41 18.11 12.13
C VAL A 39 12.31 19.34 11.93
N ASN A 40 13.63 19.16 11.93
CA ASN A 40 14.57 20.26 11.68
C ASN A 40 14.35 20.88 10.29
N PHE A 41 14.26 20.05 9.25
CA PHE A 41 14.00 20.52 7.88
C PHE A 41 12.70 21.34 7.79
N VAL A 42 11.64 20.88 8.45
CA VAL A 42 10.33 21.54 8.46
C VAL A 42 10.39 22.87 9.22
N ASN A 43 11.10 22.92 10.35
CA ASN A 43 11.29 24.14 11.13
C ASN A 43 12.08 25.21 10.36
N ASP A 44 13.16 24.80 9.69
CA ASP A 44 14.06 25.67 8.92
C ASP A 44 13.35 26.28 7.71
N ASN A 45 12.54 25.48 7.01
CA ASN A 45 11.81 25.90 5.82
C ASN A 45 10.43 26.49 6.13
N ASN A 46 9.99 26.45 7.39
CA ASN A 46 8.69 26.94 7.83
C ASN A 46 7.51 26.37 7.01
N ILE A 47 7.56 25.06 6.79
CA ILE A 47 6.53 24.28 6.10
C ILE A 47 5.80 23.38 7.10
N HIS A 48 4.70 22.74 6.70
CA HIS A 48 3.97 21.82 7.58
C HIS A 48 4.47 20.37 7.43
N LEU A 49 4.45 19.62 8.52
CA LEU A 49 4.67 18.18 8.55
C LEU A 49 3.39 17.46 8.96
N ILE A 50 2.89 16.61 8.08
CA ILE A 50 1.73 15.75 8.34
C ILE A 50 2.23 14.31 8.48
N CYS A 51 2.10 13.75 9.68
CA CYS A 51 2.49 12.39 10.01
C CYS A 51 1.27 11.48 10.02
N ASP A 52 1.15 10.60 9.02
CA ASP A 52 0.13 9.54 9.01
C ASP A 52 0.62 8.33 9.81
N GLU A 53 0.11 8.20 11.04
CA GLU A 53 0.46 7.16 12.01
C GLU A 53 -0.63 6.07 12.11
N ILE A 54 -1.41 5.87 11.03
CA ILE A 54 -2.51 4.88 10.96
C ILE A 54 -2.10 3.42 11.22
N TYR A 55 -0.81 3.09 11.13
CA TYR A 55 -0.27 1.75 11.38
C TYR A 55 0.50 1.65 12.71
N SER A 56 0.41 2.67 13.57
CA SER A 56 1.21 2.77 14.81
C SER A 56 1.07 1.55 15.73
N ALA A 57 -0.12 0.94 15.81
CA ALA A 57 -0.37 -0.25 16.63
C ALA A 57 -0.32 -1.58 15.83
N THR A 58 0.30 -1.60 14.65
CA THR A 58 0.59 -2.84 13.88
C THR A 58 2.07 -3.22 13.90
N VAL A 59 2.85 -2.63 14.81
CA VAL A 59 4.25 -2.99 15.00
C VAL A 59 4.37 -4.35 15.69
N PHE A 60 5.12 -5.25 15.07
CA PHE A 60 5.23 -6.64 15.51
C PHE A 60 6.67 -7.12 15.69
N LYS A 61 7.66 -6.28 15.38
CA LYS A 61 9.09 -6.58 15.54
C LYS A 61 9.86 -5.30 15.87
N SER A 62 10.97 -5.42 16.61
CA SER A 62 11.87 -4.29 16.87
C SER A 62 12.48 -3.72 15.57
N PRO A 63 12.78 -2.41 15.51
CA PRO A 63 12.59 -1.39 16.56
C PRO A 63 11.11 -1.08 16.83
N SER A 64 10.81 -0.57 18.02
CA SER A 64 9.45 -0.11 18.37
C SER A 64 9.05 1.10 17.53
N PHE A 65 7.74 1.36 17.46
CA PHE A 65 7.23 2.61 16.93
C PHE A 65 7.79 3.79 17.72
N THR A 66 8.07 4.91 17.05
CA THR A 66 8.28 6.20 17.69
C THR A 66 7.35 7.19 17.02
N SER A 67 6.40 7.71 17.80
CA SER A 67 5.50 8.75 17.28
C SER A 67 6.28 10.05 17.08
N ILE A 68 5.84 10.89 16.15
CA ILE A 68 6.36 12.25 16.04
C ILE A 68 6.12 13.06 17.33
N ALA A 69 5.09 12.71 18.11
CA ALA A 69 4.81 13.33 19.40
C ALA A 69 5.99 13.16 20.39
N GLU A 70 6.58 11.96 20.48
CA GLU A 70 7.75 11.69 21.32
C GLU A 70 8.95 12.57 20.88
N ILE A 71 9.17 12.67 19.57
CA ILE A 71 10.30 13.44 19.02
C ILE A 71 10.16 14.93 19.33
N ILE A 72 8.95 15.47 19.26
CA ILE A 72 8.66 16.88 19.57
C ILE A 72 8.89 17.20 21.05
N GLU A 73 8.65 16.23 21.95
CA GLU A 73 8.94 16.39 23.38
C GLU A 73 10.43 16.32 23.70
N GLU A 74 11.20 15.54 22.94
CA GLU A 74 12.65 15.44 23.07
C GLU A 74 13.41 16.68 22.52
N MET A 75 12.77 17.54 21.72
CA MET A 75 13.42 18.66 21.02
C MET A 75 13.09 20.02 21.65
N ASP A 76 14.12 20.77 22.05
CA ASP A 76 13.97 22.08 22.73
C ASP A 76 13.41 23.20 21.81
N HIS A 77 13.69 23.14 20.51
CA HIS A 77 13.39 24.22 19.55
C HIS A 77 12.48 23.76 18.40
N CYS A 78 11.34 23.17 18.74
CA CYS A 78 10.37 22.69 17.76
C CYS A 78 9.17 23.65 17.59
N LYS A 79 8.86 24.05 16.34
CA LYS A 79 7.63 24.76 15.99
C LYS A 79 6.46 23.77 15.90
N LYS A 80 5.91 23.40 17.06
CA LYS A 80 4.87 22.35 17.18
C LYS A 80 3.66 22.63 16.30
N GLU A 81 3.32 23.90 16.11
CA GLU A 81 2.21 24.39 15.29
C GLU A 81 2.32 24.02 13.79
N LEU A 82 3.49 23.57 13.33
CA LEU A 82 3.70 23.07 11.97
C LEU A 82 3.49 21.56 11.87
N ILE A 83 3.31 20.85 12.99
CA ILE A 83 3.25 19.38 13.01
C ILE A 83 1.84 18.90 13.31
N HIS A 84 1.38 17.95 12.49
CA HIS A 84 0.04 17.39 12.53
C HIS A 84 0.11 15.87 12.42
N ILE A 85 -0.70 15.17 13.22
CA ILE A 85 -0.77 13.71 13.26
C ILE A 85 -2.13 13.26 12.74
N LEU A 86 -2.12 12.29 11.83
CA LEU A 86 -3.31 11.59 11.37
C LEU A 86 -3.31 10.17 11.93
N SER A 87 -4.45 9.71 12.41
CA SER A 87 -4.64 8.35 12.89
C SER A 87 -6.05 7.83 12.56
N SER A 88 -6.24 6.52 12.61
CA SER A 88 -7.53 5.87 12.38
C SER A 88 -7.53 4.46 12.97
N LEU A 89 -8.70 4.02 13.43
CA LEU A 89 -8.91 2.63 13.90
C LEU A 89 -9.10 1.61 12.76
N SER A 90 -8.93 2.05 11.51
CA SER A 90 -9.22 1.24 10.33
C SER A 90 -8.26 0.06 10.14
N LYS A 91 -7.00 0.21 10.57
CA LYS A 91 -5.93 -0.76 10.31
C LYS A 91 -5.57 -1.52 11.57
N ASP A 92 -5.29 -0.79 12.63
CA ASP A 92 -4.81 -1.36 13.89
C ASP A 92 -5.88 -2.17 14.60
N MET A 93 -7.11 -1.66 14.67
CA MET A 93 -8.25 -2.37 15.27
C MET A 93 -9.08 -3.16 14.26
N GLY A 94 -8.76 -3.08 12.97
CA GLY A 94 -9.53 -3.76 11.92
C GLY A 94 -10.98 -3.26 11.80
N LEU A 95 -11.25 -1.98 12.13
CA LEU A 95 -12.58 -1.38 12.07
C LEU A 95 -12.73 -0.34 10.94
N PRO A 96 -12.35 -0.65 9.68
CA PRO A 96 -12.43 0.35 8.63
C PRO A 96 -13.87 0.81 8.47
N GLY A 97 -14.85 -0.10 8.51
CA GLY A 97 -16.28 0.17 8.29
C GLY A 97 -16.91 1.21 9.24
N PHE A 98 -16.29 1.45 10.39
CA PHE A 98 -16.76 2.42 11.38
C PHE A 98 -16.36 3.87 11.05
N ARG A 99 -15.51 4.08 10.04
CA ARG A 99 -15.15 5.41 9.51
C ARG A 99 -14.59 6.36 10.58
N VAL A 100 -13.75 5.86 11.47
CA VAL A 100 -13.12 6.63 12.54
C VAL A 100 -11.79 7.17 12.06
N GLY A 101 -11.72 8.47 11.76
CA GLY A 101 -10.49 9.19 11.44
C GLY A 101 -10.24 10.30 12.45
N ILE A 102 -8.97 10.50 12.81
CA ILE A 102 -8.55 11.44 13.85
C ILE A 102 -7.46 12.33 13.25
N LEU A 103 -7.66 13.64 13.38
CA LEU A 103 -6.61 14.64 13.18
C LEU A 103 -6.24 15.22 14.54
N TYR A 104 -4.98 15.10 14.90
CA TYR A 104 -4.38 15.73 16.06
C TYR A 104 -3.38 16.79 15.58
N SER A 105 -3.49 18.01 16.11
CA SER A 105 -2.66 19.13 15.69
C SER A 105 -2.37 20.02 16.89
N TYR A 106 -1.13 20.47 17.01
CA TYR A 106 -0.72 21.45 18.02
C TYR A 106 -1.07 22.90 17.62
N ASN A 107 -1.68 23.10 16.46
CA ASN A 107 -2.07 24.41 15.96
C ASN A 107 -3.58 24.64 16.15
N ASP A 108 -3.94 25.54 17.06
CA ASP A 108 -5.33 25.85 17.41
C ASP A 108 -6.17 26.34 16.21
N THR A 109 -5.54 27.05 15.27
CA THR A 109 -6.21 27.52 14.05
C THR A 109 -6.59 26.33 13.18
N VAL A 110 -5.67 25.39 12.99
CA VAL A 110 -5.92 24.14 12.25
C VAL A 110 -6.99 23.32 12.96
N VAL A 111 -6.92 23.15 14.28
CA VAL A 111 -7.92 22.41 15.07
C VAL A 111 -9.31 23.03 14.91
N SER A 112 -9.42 24.36 15.00
CA SER A 112 -10.70 25.07 14.88
C SER A 112 -11.32 24.91 13.49
N ILE A 113 -10.52 25.07 12.43
CA ILE A 113 -10.99 24.93 11.05
C ILE A 113 -11.34 23.47 10.75
N ALA A 114 -10.48 22.53 11.12
CA ALA A 114 -10.72 21.11 10.90
C ALA A 114 -11.97 20.62 11.64
N ARG A 115 -12.23 21.12 12.86
CA ARG A 115 -13.47 20.83 13.59
C ARG A 115 -14.70 21.32 12.83
N LYS A 116 -14.68 22.53 12.24
CA LYS A 116 -15.79 23.02 11.42
C LYS A 116 -15.98 22.15 10.16
N MET A 117 -14.89 21.79 9.50
CA MET A 117 -14.92 20.92 8.32
C MET A 117 -15.36 19.48 8.64
N SER A 118 -15.12 19.00 9.86
CA SER A 118 -15.53 17.65 10.28
C SER A 118 -17.04 17.43 10.18
N SER A 119 -17.84 18.51 10.16
CA SER A 119 -19.30 18.45 9.94
C SER A 119 -19.70 17.70 8.66
N PHE A 120 -18.84 17.63 7.64
CA PHE A 120 -19.08 16.88 6.41
C PHE A 120 -18.78 15.38 6.50
N GLY A 121 -18.22 14.91 7.62
CA GLY A 121 -17.75 13.54 7.79
C GLY A 121 -17.65 13.11 9.25
N LEU A 122 -18.60 13.52 10.08
CA LEU A 122 -18.60 13.16 11.50
C LEU A 122 -18.70 11.66 11.70
N VAL A 123 -17.96 11.14 12.68
CA VAL A 123 -18.12 9.76 13.14
C VAL A 123 -19.52 9.60 13.73
N SER A 124 -20.21 8.50 13.41
CA SER A 124 -21.53 8.19 13.97
C SER A 124 -21.51 8.25 15.49
N SER A 125 -22.51 8.91 16.10
CA SER A 125 -22.61 9.02 17.57
C SER A 125 -22.72 7.64 18.25
N GLN A 126 -23.39 6.69 17.60
CA GLN A 126 -23.46 5.30 18.07
C GLN A 126 -22.07 4.65 18.09
N THR A 127 -21.30 4.84 17.02
CA THR A 127 -19.92 4.35 16.93
C THR A 127 -19.02 5.00 17.97
N GLN A 128 -19.16 6.32 18.20
CA GLN A 128 -18.41 7.02 19.24
C GLN A 128 -18.72 6.44 20.64
N HIS A 129 -20.00 6.20 20.95
CA HIS A 129 -20.39 5.63 22.24
C HIS A 129 -19.84 4.21 22.44
N LEU A 130 -19.95 3.35 21.43
CA LEU A 130 -19.40 1.99 21.47
C LEU A 130 -17.88 2.00 21.67
N LEU A 131 -17.16 2.81 20.90
CA LEU A 131 -15.71 2.88 20.97
C LEU A 131 -15.23 3.52 22.26
N ALA A 132 -15.95 4.52 22.79
CA ALA A 132 -15.63 5.09 24.09
C ALA A 132 -15.71 4.02 25.19
N ALA A 133 -16.76 3.18 25.20
CA ALA A 133 -16.87 2.09 26.16
C ALA A 133 -15.76 1.04 25.97
N MET A 134 -15.48 0.63 24.73
CA MET A 134 -14.48 -0.38 24.42
C MET A 134 -13.04 0.08 24.71
N LEU A 135 -12.70 1.33 24.37
CA LEU A 135 -11.35 1.88 24.52
C LEU A 135 -11.05 2.42 25.93
N SER A 136 -12.09 2.58 26.77
CA SER A 136 -11.90 2.90 28.19
C SER A 136 -11.59 1.67 29.05
N ASP A 137 -11.75 0.46 28.50
CA ASP A 137 -11.34 -0.78 29.15
C ASP A 137 -9.84 -1.02 28.89
N GLU A 138 -9.00 -0.59 29.84
CA GLU A 138 -7.54 -0.68 29.74
C GLU A 138 -7.06 -2.14 29.64
N GLU A 139 -7.69 -3.08 30.36
CA GLU A 139 -7.33 -4.50 30.31
C GLU A 139 -7.59 -5.08 28.91
N PHE A 140 -8.71 -4.72 28.31
CA PHE A 140 -9.01 -5.09 26.93
C PHE A 140 -7.98 -4.50 25.96
N VAL A 141 -7.66 -3.20 26.08
CA VAL A 141 -6.73 -2.50 25.17
C VAL A 141 -5.33 -3.11 25.24
N ASP A 142 -4.79 -3.32 26.44
CA ASP A 142 -3.46 -3.89 26.63
C ASP A 142 -3.36 -5.30 26.06
N ASN A 143 -4.35 -6.14 26.37
CA ASN A 143 -4.40 -7.50 25.85
C ASN A 143 -4.57 -7.51 24.32
N PHE A 144 -5.37 -6.60 23.77
CA PHE A 144 -5.55 -6.47 22.33
C PHE A 144 -4.24 -6.11 21.62
N LEU A 145 -3.49 -5.11 22.12
CA LEU A 145 -2.24 -4.66 21.51
C LEU A 145 -1.18 -5.79 21.51
N VAL A 146 -1.03 -6.48 22.64
CA VAL A 146 -0.08 -7.60 22.77
C VAL A 146 -0.46 -8.76 21.84
N GLU A 147 -1.72 -9.18 21.85
CA GLU A 147 -2.16 -10.33 21.05
C GLU A 147 -2.17 -10.00 19.55
N ASN A 148 -2.54 -8.77 19.15
CA ASN A 148 -2.48 -8.32 17.76
C ASN A 148 -1.04 -8.34 17.24
N SER A 149 -0.10 -7.74 17.98
CA SER A 149 1.32 -7.73 17.65
C SER A 149 1.88 -9.14 17.49
N LYS A 150 1.58 -10.04 18.44
CA LYS A 150 1.99 -11.45 18.40
C LYS A 150 1.44 -12.21 17.20
N ARG A 151 0.15 -12.02 16.86
CA ARG A 151 -0.48 -12.69 15.71
C ARG A 151 0.08 -12.18 14.38
N LEU A 152 0.30 -10.87 14.26
CA LEU A 152 0.94 -10.28 13.08
C LEU A 152 2.37 -10.78 12.92
N ALA A 153 3.16 -10.83 13.99
CA ALA A 153 4.53 -11.37 13.97
C ALA A 153 4.55 -12.81 13.46
N LYS A 154 3.70 -13.68 14.04
CA LYS A 154 3.61 -15.10 13.65
C LYS A 154 3.22 -15.25 12.19
N ARG A 155 2.25 -14.46 11.72
CA ARG A 155 1.77 -14.49 10.34
C ARG A 155 2.83 -14.02 9.35
N HIS A 156 3.48 -12.89 9.66
CA HIS A 156 4.57 -12.34 8.86
C HIS A 156 5.75 -13.32 8.77
N ALA A 157 6.19 -13.89 9.90
CA ALA A 157 7.29 -14.86 9.94
C ALA A 157 6.98 -16.07 9.07
N ARG A 158 5.81 -16.71 9.26
CA ARG A 158 5.39 -17.85 8.44
C ARG A 158 5.37 -17.51 6.96
N PHE A 159 4.83 -16.35 6.58
CA PHE A 159 4.72 -15.96 5.18
C PHE A 159 6.09 -15.71 4.54
N THR A 160 6.98 -14.99 5.25
CA THR A 160 8.32 -14.64 4.76
C THR A 160 9.27 -15.83 4.70
N GLU A 161 9.25 -16.72 5.70
CA GLU A 161 10.05 -17.94 5.73
C GLU A 161 9.71 -18.89 4.56
N GLU A 162 8.41 -19.05 4.25
CA GLU A 162 7.98 -19.89 3.14
C GLU A 162 8.34 -19.30 1.78
N LEU A 163 8.24 -17.97 1.62
CA LEU A 163 8.72 -17.29 0.40
C LEU A 163 10.23 -17.42 0.22
N GLU A 164 11.00 -17.34 1.30
CA GLU A 164 12.46 -17.49 1.26
C GLU A 164 12.87 -18.91 0.80
N LYS A 165 12.16 -19.96 1.26
CA LYS A 165 12.34 -21.34 0.77
C LYS A 165 12.10 -21.46 -0.74
N MET A 166 11.28 -20.59 -1.32
CA MET A 166 11.00 -20.52 -2.76
C MET A 166 11.99 -19.61 -3.52
N GLY A 167 13.02 -19.08 -2.85
CA GLY A 167 13.99 -18.16 -3.44
C GLY A 167 13.46 -16.74 -3.66
N ILE A 168 12.28 -16.42 -3.12
CA ILE A 168 11.67 -15.09 -3.19
C ILE A 168 12.05 -14.32 -1.92
N THR A 169 12.75 -13.21 -2.09
CA THR A 169 13.11 -12.32 -0.99
C THR A 169 12.01 -11.30 -0.72
N CYS A 170 11.84 -10.91 0.54
CA CYS A 170 10.96 -9.81 0.94
C CYS A 170 11.78 -8.68 1.56
N LEU A 171 11.33 -7.44 1.39
CA LEU A 171 11.87 -6.32 2.17
C LEU A 171 11.61 -6.59 3.66
N ASN A 172 12.65 -6.48 4.48
CA ASN A 172 12.51 -6.63 5.93
C ASN A 172 11.53 -5.57 6.45
N SER A 173 10.42 -6.03 7.01
CA SER A 173 9.36 -5.18 7.56
C SER A 173 9.11 -5.52 9.02
N ASN A 174 8.77 -4.50 9.80
CA ASN A 174 8.55 -4.61 11.24
C ASN A 174 7.17 -4.14 11.70
N ALA A 175 6.37 -3.61 10.76
CA ALA A 175 5.03 -3.09 10.99
C ALA A 175 4.09 -3.38 9.82
N GLY A 176 2.80 -3.08 9.98
CA GLY A 176 1.82 -3.13 8.90
C GLY A 176 1.18 -4.51 8.68
N LEU A 177 0.35 -4.56 7.64
CA LEU A 177 -0.52 -5.70 7.32
C LEU A 177 -0.13 -6.41 6.01
N PHE A 178 1.04 -6.06 5.48
CA PHE A 178 1.52 -6.48 4.17
C PHE A 178 3.04 -6.55 4.12
N VAL A 179 3.55 -7.37 3.21
CA VAL A 179 4.99 -7.46 2.87
C VAL A 179 5.25 -6.93 1.47
N TRP A 180 6.49 -6.49 1.24
CA TRP A 180 7.01 -6.18 -0.08
C TRP A 180 7.84 -7.32 -0.61
N MET A 181 7.26 -8.04 -1.55
CA MET A 181 7.85 -9.19 -2.22
C MET A 181 8.69 -8.70 -3.40
N ASP A 182 9.92 -9.19 -3.49
CA ASP A 182 10.84 -8.92 -4.58
C ASP A 182 10.76 -10.03 -5.63
N LEU A 183 10.13 -9.72 -6.76
CA LEU A 183 10.02 -10.61 -7.91
C LEU A 183 10.88 -10.14 -9.09
N ARG A 184 11.88 -9.27 -8.87
CA ARG A 184 12.74 -8.73 -9.93
C ARG A 184 13.42 -9.83 -10.75
N LYS A 185 13.74 -10.97 -10.13
CA LYS A 185 14.32 -12.16 -10.79
C LYS A 185 13.37 -12.87 -11.74
N LEU A 186 12.05 -12.68 -11.57
CA LEU A 186 11.01 -13.31 -12.41
C LEU A 186 10.57 -12.41 -13.57
N LEU A 187 11.11 -11.19 -13.65
CA LEU A 187 10.86 -10.30 -14.78
C LEU A 187 11.68 -10.74 -16.00
N LYS A 188 11.12 -10.59 -17.20
CA LYS A 188 11.85 -10.84 -18.46
C LYS A 188 12.92 -9.78 -18.70
N ASP A 189 12.61 -8.55 -18.32
CA ASP A 189 13.49 -7.38 -18.36
C ASP A 189 13.07 -6.40 -17.24
N GLN A 190 13.99 -5.52 -16.82
CA GLN A 190 13.75 -4.56 -15.74
C GLN A 190 12.93 -3.36 -16.22
N SER A 191 11.70 -3.60 -16.69
CA SER A 191 10.73 -2.59 -17.12
C SER A 191 9.39 -2.74 -16.40
N PHE A 192 8.62 -1.65 -16.37
CA PHE A 192 7.26 -1.66 -15.82
C PHE A 192 6.29 -2.46 -16.69
N GLU A 193 6.54 -2.55 -17.99
CA GLU A 193 5.80 -3.41 -18.91
C GLU A 193 5.94 -4.88 -18.51
N SER A 194 7.17 -5.31 -18.21
CA SER A 194 7.45 -6.66 -17.68
C SER A 194 6.80 -6.89 -16.32
N GLU A 195 6.82 -5.89 -15.41
CA GLU A 195 6.10 -5.96 -14.14
C GLU A 195 4.59 -6.19 -14.34
N MET A 196 3.97 -5.46 -15.27
CA MET A 196 2.54 -5.58 -15.57
C MET A 196 2.19 -6.89 -16.26
N GLU A 197 3.08 -7.44 -17.08
CA GLU A 197 2.91 -8.78 -17.64
C GLU A 197 2.94 -9.84 -16.54
N LEU A 198 3.95 -9.80 -15.66
CA LEU A 198 4.03 -10.71 -14.52
C LEU A 198 2.80 -10.59 -13.62
N TRP A 199 2.35 -9.36 -13.32
CA TRP A 199 1.14 -9.12 -12.56
C TRP A 199 -0.10 -9.77 -13.19
N ARG A 200 -0.25 -9.67 -14.52
CA ARG A 200 -1.36 -10.33 -15.25
C ARG A 200 -1.31 -11.84 -15.13
N VAL A 201 -0.13 -12.45 -15.12
CA VAL A 201 0.03 -13.89 -14.89
C VAL A 201 -0.35 -14.25 -13.45
N ILE A 202 0.10 -13.48 -12.45
CA ILE A 202 -0.23 -13.72 -11.04
C ILE A 202 -1.74 -13.67 -10.80
N ILE A 203 -2.43 -12.64 -11.31
CA ILE A 203 -3.87 -12.50 -11.09
C ILE A 203 -4.70 -13.53 -11.89
N ASN A 204 -4.31 -13.82 -13.14
CA ASN A 204 -5.12 -14.67 -14.02
C ASN A 204 -4.79 -16.16 -13.93
N GLU A 205 -3.53 -16.53 -13.72
CA GLU A 205 -3.09 -17.94 -13.68
C GLU A 205 -2.90 -18.42 -12.25
N VAL A 206 -2.15 -17.66 -11.43
CA VAL A 206 -1.90 -18.00 -10.01
C VAL A 206 -3.14 -17.72 -9.16
N LYS A 207 -4.08 -16.89 -9.66
CA LYS A 207 -5.32 -16.52 -8.98
C LYS A 207 -5.08 -15.88 -7.62
N LEU A 208 -4.06 -15.02 -7.54
CA LEU A 208 -3.75 -14.21 -6.36
C LEU A 208 -3.85 -12.73 -6.73
N ASN A 209 -4.65 -11.98 -5.98
CA ASN A 209 -4.73 -10.53 -6.15
C ASN A 209 -3.65 -9.87 -5.30
N VAL A 210 -2.62 -9.35 -5.98
CA VAL A 210 -1.50 -8.61 -5.37
C VAL A 210 -1.38 -7.25 -6.05
N SER A 211 -0.78 -6.28 -5.39
CA SER A 211 -0.62 -4.94 -5.95
C SER A 211 0.80 -4.75 -6.52
N PRO A 212 0.97 -4.37 -7.79
CA PRO A 212 2.28 -4.13 -8.38
C PRO A 212 2.89 -2.82 -7.86
N GLY A 213 4.22 -2.74 -7.80
CA GLY A 213 4.97 -1.61 -7.25
C GLY A 213 4.73 -0.30 -8.00
N SER A 214 4.50 -0.37 -9.31
CA SER A 214 4.07 0.76 -10.13
C SER A 214 2.82 1.48 -9.58
N SER A 215 1.89 0.76 -8.95
CA SER A 215 0.70 1.36 -8.33
C SER A 215 1.01 2.26 -7.11
N PHE A 216 2.22 2.15 -6.57
CA PHE A 216 2.70 2.94 -5.43
C PHE A 216 3.81 3.92 -5.81
N HIS A 217 4.03 4.11 -7.11
CA HIS A 217 5.12 4.94 -7.65
C HIS A 217 6.49 4.53 -7.10
N VAL A 218 6.74 3.21 -7.02
CA VAL A 218 8.08 2.66 -6.80
C VAL A 218 8.89 2.87 -8.08
N THR A 219 10.11 3.36 -7.94
CA THR A 219 10.99 3.71 -9.07
C THR A 219 11.59 2.50 -9.76
N GLU A 220 11.75 1.39 -9.03
CA GLU A 220 12.24 0.11 -9.55
C GLU A 220 11.06 -0.83 -9.85
N PRO A 221 11.00 -1.45 -11.03
CA PRO A 221 10.00 -2.47 -11.32
C PRO A 221 10.30 -3.78 -10.55
N GLY A 222 9.29 -4.64 -10.41
CA GLY A 222 9.41 -5.99 -9.87
C GLY A 222 9.08 -6.14 -8.40
N TRP A 223 8.64 -5.06 -7.75
CA TRP A 223 8.17 -5.07 -6.37
C TRP A 223 6.66 -5.33 -6.32
N PHE A 224 6.20 -6.17 -5.39
CA PHE A 224 4.79 -6.48 -5.23
C PHE A 224 4.38 -6.42 -3.76
N ARG A 225 3.29 -5.71 -3.47
CA ARG A 225 2.72 -5.64 -2.13
C ARG A 225 1.69 -6.75 -1.93
N VAL A 226 1.90 -7.57 -0.90
CA VAL A 226 1.04 -8.71 -0.56
C VAL A 226 0.51 -8.58 0.87
N CYS A 227 -0.80 -8.50 1.02
CA CYS A 227 -1.46 -8.45 2.34
C CYS A 227 -1.59 -9.86 2.94
N PHE A 228 -1.28 -10.00 4.22
CA PHE A 228 -1.30 -11.30 4.91
C PHE A 228 -2.24 -11.37 6.11
N ALA A 229 -2.85 -10.25 6.51
CA ALA A 229 -3.58 -10.12 7.77
C ALA A 229 -5.10 -10.36 7.67
N ASN A 230 -5.65 -10.61 6.47
CA ASN A 230 -7.09 -10.65 6.23
C ASN A 230 -7.65 -12.06 5.97
N MET A 231 -6.83 -13.10 6.10
CA MET A 231 -7.23 -14.48 5.82
C MET A 231 -6.71 -15.47 6.87
N ASP A 232 -7.33 -16.65 6.92
CA ASP A 232 -6.96 -17.72 7.85
C ASP A 232 -5.66 -18.44 7.46
N ASP A 233 -5.17 -19.31 8.35
CA ASP A 233 -3.95 -20.10 8.14
C ASP A 233 -4.02 -21.06 6.95
N ASN A 234 -5.21 -21.56 6.63
CA ASN A 234 -5.44 -22.45 5.51
C ASN A 234 -5.29 -21.70 4.19
N THR A 235 -5.95 -20.55 4.06
CA THR A 235 -5.89 -19.71 2.85
C THR A 235 -4.48 -19.20 2.58
N VAL A 236 -3.72 -18.85 3.63
CA VAL A 236 -2.30 -18.52 3.49
C VAL A 236 -1.50 -19.71 2.95
N GLY A 237 -1.74 -20.92 3.46
CA GLY A 237 -1.12 -22.15 2.93
C GLY A 237 -1.42 -22.36 1.45
N VAL A 238 -2.69 -22.27 1.06
CA VAL A 238 -3.11 -22.41 -0.35
C VAL A 238 -2.45 -21.35 -1.25
N ALA A 239 -2.31 -20.10 -0.77
CA ALA A 239 -1.64 -19.06 -1.52
C ALA A 239 -0.15 -19.36 -1.72
N LEU A 240 0.53 -19.81 -0.67
CA LEU A 240 1.94 -20.22 -0.73
C LEU A 240 2.15 -21.42 -1.66
N ASP A 241 1.28 -22.43 -1.62
CA ASP A 241 1.35 -23.60 -2.52
C ASP A 241 1.21 -23.20 -4.00
N ARG A 242 0.34 -22.21 -4.28
CA ARG A 242 0.17 -21.66 -5.63
C ARG A 242 1.40 -20.90 -6.09
N ILE A 243 2.02 -20.10 -5.22
CA ILE A 243 3.28 -19.39 -5.50
C ILE A 243 4.40 -20.41 -5.75
N HIS A 244 4.56 -21.40 -4.88
CA HIS A 244 5.54 -22.47 -5.03
C HIS A 244 5.40 -23.20 -6.38
N SER A 245 4.16 -23.57 -6.73
CA SER A 245 3.85 -24.22 -8.00
C SER A 245 4.13 -23.34 -9.21
N PHE A 246 3.97 -22.03 -9.07
CA PHE A 246 4.25 -21.05 -10.13
C PHE A 246 5.76 -20.89 -10.36
N VAL A 247 6.53 -20.67 -9.28
CA VAL A 247 7.99 -20.55 -9.34
C VAL A 247 8.61 -21.82 -9.93
N GLY A 248 8.22 -23.00 -9.46
CA GLY A 248 8.74 -24.27 -9.97
C GLY A 248 8.41 -24.57 -11.44
N LYS A 249 7.39 -23.91 -12.04
CA LYS A 249 7.10 -24.01 -13.48
C LYS A 249 8.03 -23.12 -14.32
N ILE A 250 8.45 -21.97 -13.77
CA ILE A 250 9.38 -21.05 -14.43
C ILE A 250 10.77 -21.70 -14.49
N ASP A 251 11.27 -22.22 -13.37
CA ASP A 251 12.59 -22.85 -13.29
C ASP A 251 12.73 -24.05 -14.25
N LYS A 252 11.67 -24.85 -14.39
CA LYS A 252 11.66 -26.00 -15.32
C LYS A 252 11.71 -25.57 -16.79
N LYS A 253 11.10 -24.42 -17.13
CA LYS A 253 11.16 -23.88 -18.48
C LYS A 253 12.58 -23.39 -18.81
N GLU A 254 13.23 -22.68 -17.90
CA GLU A 254 14.60 -22.19 -18.10
C GLU A 254 15.62 -23.33 -18.19
N ASN A 255 15.48 -24.39 -17.38
CA ASN A 255 16.37 -25.55 -17.42
C ASN A 255 16.15 -26.48 -18.63
N SER A 256 15.00 -26.38 -19.32
CA SER A 256 14.74 -27.14 -20.55
C SER A 256 15.32 -26.49 -21.83
N THR A 257 15.92 -25.30 -21.72
CA THR A 257 16.65 -24.62 -22.79
C THR A 257 18.13 -25.02 -22.80
N ILE A 258 18.47 -26.16 -23.42
CA ILE A 258 19.86 -26.64 -23.64
C ILE A 258 20.53 -25.83 -24.79
N PRO A 259 21.85 -25.50 -24.73
CA PRO A 259 22.54 -24.78 -25.81
C PRO A 259 22.69 -25.64 -27.08
N MET A 260 22.27 -25.10 -28.24
CA MET A 260 22.53 -25.74 -29.54
C MET A 260 24.03 -25.68 -29.92
N PRO A 261 24.60 -26.73 -30.55
CA PRO A 261 25.99 -26.73 -31.03
C PRO A 261 26.18 -25.78 -32.25
N PRO A 262 27.43 -25.39 -32.60
CA PRO A 262 27.66 -24.29 -33.54
C PRO A 262 27.22 -24.65 -34.97
N LYS A 263 26.47 -23.72 -35.59
CA LYS A 263 25.81 -23.87 -36.88
C LYS A 263 26.80 -23.93 -38.06
N LYS A 264 26.70 -24.97 -38.90
CA LYS A 264 27.05 -24.89 -40.33
C LYS A 264 25.91 -24.19 -41.11
N LYS A 265 26.31 -23.42 -42.12
CA LYS A 265 25.50 -22.43 -42.87
C LYS A 265 24.37 -23.02 -43.73
N HIS A 266 23.35 -22.17 -43.90
CA HIS A 266 22.15 -22.23 -44.77
C HIS A 266 21.08 -23.27 -44.38
N ARG A 267 19.78 -22.97 -44.35
CA ARG A 267 18.95 -22.08 -45.19
C ARG A 267 17.71 -21.58 -44.40
N GLU A 268 17.14 -20.46 -44.81
CA GLU A 268 16.05 -19.72 -44.15
C GLU A 268 14.82 -20.56 -43.82
N ASN A 269 14.29 -20.39 -42.61
CA ASN A 269 12.85 -20.41 -42.33
C ASN A 269 12.58 -19.59 -41.05
N LYS A 270 11.87 -18.47 -41.23
CA LYS A 270 11.32 -17.63 -40.15
C LYS A 270 10.30 -18.44 -39.34
N LEU A 271 10.59 -18.74 -38.08
CA LEU A 271 9.57 -19.14 -37.11
C LEU A 271 9.34 -17.97 -36.14
N ARG A 272 8.27 -17.23 -36.44
CA ARG A 272 7.66 -16.22 -35.58
C ARG A 272 6.84 -16.96 -34.52
N LEU A 273 7.00 -16.63 -33.23
CA LEU A 273 6.13 -17.10 -32.16
C LEU A 273 4.68 -16.66 -32.43
N SER A 274 3.76 -17.62 -32.58
CA SER A 274 2.32 -17.37 -32.58
C SER A 274 1.78 -17.58 -31.16
N PHE A 275 1.38 -16.49 -30.50
CA PHE A 275 0.43 -16.56 -29.41
C PHE A 275 -0.96 -16.79 -30.03
N SER A 276 -1.67 -17.84 -29.61
CA SER A 276 -3.07 -18.04 -30.00
C SER A 276 -3.94 -16.99 -29.30
N PHE A 277 -3.99 -15.79 -29.86
CA PHE A 277 -5.06 -14.84 -29.60
C PHE A 277 -6.32 -15.38 -30.28
N SER A 278 -7.27 -15.91 -29.50
CA SER A 278 -8.66 -15.98 -29.95
C SER A 278 -9.19 -14.55 -30.07
N GLY A 279 -9.02 -13.97 -31.26
CA GLY A 279 -9.52 -12.65 -31.59
C GLY A 279 -11.06 -12.64 -31.63
N ARG A 280 -11.67 -11.87 -30.72
CA ARG A 280 -12.84 -11.08 -31.10
C ARG A 280 -12.33 -9.66 -31.36
N ARG A 281 -12.19 -9.31 -32.63
CA ARG A 281 -12.06 -7.91 -33.06
C ARG A 281 -13.41 -7.23 -32.84
N TYR A 282 -13.41 -6.06 -32.23
CA TYR A 282 -14.39 -5.03 -32.52
C TYR A 282 -13.59 -3.82 -33.04
N GLU A 283 -13.91 -3.40 -34.25
CA GLU A 283 -13.33 -2.23 -34.90
C GLU A 283 -13.86 -0.92 -34.28
N GLU A 284 -12.98 0.07 -34.26
CA GLU A 284 -13.28 1.48 -34.03
C GLU A 284 -13.99 2.08 -35.25
N GLY A 285 -15.03 2.88 -35.01
CA GLY A 285 -15.58 3.81 -36.01
C GLY A 285 -17.03 3.56 -36.42
N ASN A 286 -17.99 3.73 -35.51
CA ASN A 286 -19.33 4.16 -35.91
C ASN A 286 -19.92 5.08 -34.83
N VAL A 287 -20.13 6.33 -35.22
CA VAL A 287 -20.89 7.34 -34.48
C VAL A 287 -22.34 6.87 -34.42
N LEU A 288 -22.79 6.36 -33.26
CA LEU A 288 -24.22 6.17 -32.99
C LEU A 288 -24.52 6.33 -31.48
N LYS A 289 -25.06 7.52 -31.18
CA LYS A 289 -26.00 7.89 -30.11
C LYS A 289 -26.01 7.05 -28.81
N SER A 290 -25.61 7.73 -27.73
CA SER A 290 -25.84 7.37 -26.33
C SER A 290 -27.27 6.84 -26.07
N PRO A 291 -27.44 5.63 -25.53
CA PRO A 291 -28.68 5.24 -24.89
C PRO A 291 -28.70 5.82 -23.47
N HIS A 292 -29.63 6.75 -23.23
CA HIS A 292 -29.99 7.22 -21.90
C HIS A 292 -30.17 6.04 -20.93
N MET A 293 -29.25 5.88 -19.97
CA MET A 293 -29.54 5.09 -18.78
C MET A 293 -30.39 5.95 -17.84
N MET A 294 -31.65 5.55 -17.72
CA MET A 294 -32.56 6.05 -16.71
C MET A 294 -32.01 5.73 -15.32
N SER A 295 -31.93 6.77 -14.49
CA SER A 295 -31.67 6.68 -13.05
C SER A 295 -32.66 5.71 -12.38
N PRO A 296 -32.23 4.81 -11.48
CA PRO A 296 -33.17 4.06 -10.66
C PRO A 296 -33.81 5.01 -9.66
N HIS A 297 -35.01 5.49 -9.98
CA HIS A 297 -35.87 6.16 -9.00
C HIS A 297 -36.29 5.17 -7.91
N SER A 298 -35.91 5.49 -6.68
CA SER A 298 -36.46 4.92 -5.46
C SER A 298 -37.98 5.18 -5.40
N PRO A 299 -38.82 4.19 -5.02
CA PRO A 299 -40.24 4.43 -4.83
C PRO A 299 -40.46 5.27 -3.56
N LEU A 300 -40.92 6.51 -3.76
CA LEU A 300 -41.40 7.39 -2.69
C LEU A 300 -42.64 6.77 -2.04
N VAL A 301 -42.61 6.64 -0.72
CA VAL A 301 -43.77 6.28 0.10
C VAL A 301 -44.79 7.42 0.02
N ARG A 302 -46.00 7.12 -0.46
CA ARG A 302 -47.11 8.06 -0.53
C ARG A 302 -47.75 8.13 0.85
N ALA A 303 -47.55 9.22 1.58
CA ALA A 303 -48.30 9.51 2.81
C ALA A 303 -49.78 9.66 2.46
N LYS A 304 -50.65 8.93 3.18
CA LYS A 304 -52.09 9.20 3.19
C LYS A 304 -52.37 10.20 4.32
N THR A 305 -53.14 11.22 3.98
CA THR A 305 -53.79 12.21 4.85
C THR A 305 -54.61 11.54 5.94
#